data_AF-A0A961UWX6-F1
#
_entry.id   AF-A0A961UWX6-F1
#
_cell.length_a   1.000
_cell.length_b   1.000
_cell.length_c   1.000
_cell.angle_alpha   90.00
_cell.angle_beta   90.00
_cell.angle_gamma   90.00
#
_symmetry.space_group_name_H-M   'P 1'
#
loop_
_entity.id
_entity.type
_entity.pdbx_description
1 polymer ?
#
loop_
_entity_poly.entity_id
_entity_poly.type
_entity_poly.pdbx_seq_one_letter_code
_entity_poly.pdbx_strand_id
1 'polypeptide(L)' 'PQTEHTTPPPRTGAGRVSTDRFCTGCGKPLVAGVKFCSHCGKAAA' A
#
# COMPACT_ATOMS: atom_id res chain seq x y z
N PRO A 1 -19.66 24.95 14.42
CA PRO A 1 -19.20 23.60 14.84
C PRO A 1 -19.18 22.69 13.60
N GLN A 2 -18.00 22.44 13.01
CA GLN A 2 -17.85 21.63 11.79
C GLN A 2 -17.20 20.29 12.16
N THR A 3 -18.05 19.33 12.50
CA THR A 3 -17.71 17.94 12.80
C THR A 3 -17.96 17.08 11.56
N GLU A 4 -17.03 17.06 10.60
CA GLU A 4 -16.97 15.97 9.62
C GLU A 4 -15.71 16.04 8.75
N HIS A 5 -14.61 15.51 9.29
CA HIS A 5 -13.66 14.79 8.45
C HIS A 5 -14.29 13.43 8.12
N THR A 6 -15.21 13.41 7.16
CA THR A 6 -15.55 12.15 6.46
C THR A 6 -14.36 11.83 5.57
N THR A 7 -13.38 11.12 6.14
CA THR A 7 -12.33 10.46 5.36
C THR A 7 -13.02 9.58 4.32
N PRO A 8 -12.79 9.78 3.00
CA PRO A 8 -13.31 8.86 2.01
C PRO A 8 -12.76 7.46 2.29
N PRO A 9 -13.56 6.38 2.20
CA PRO A 9 -13.02 5.04 2.36
C PRO A 9 -11.91 4.84 1.31
N PRO A 10 -10.77 4.23 1.67
CA PRO A 10 -9.76 3.92 0.67
C PRO A 10 -10.44 3.01 -0.37
N ARG A 11 -10.59 3.52 -1.59
CA ARG A 11 -11.06 2.72 -2.73
C ARG A 11 -9.93 1.75 -3.07
N THR A 12 -9.87 0.65 -2.35
CA THR A 12 -8.92 -0.44 -2.57
C THR A 12 -9.25 -1.08 -3.91
N GLY A 13 -8.68 -0.53 -4.97
CA GLY A 13 -8.64 -1.18 -6.27
C GLY A 13 -7.88 -2.49 -6.12
N ALA A 14 -8.62 -3.60 -6.19
CA ALA A 14 -8.07 -4.94 -6.25
C ALA A 14 -7.37 -5.17 -7.60
N GLY A 15 -6.22 -4.53 -7.78
CA GLY A 15 -5.25 -4.89 -8.80
C GLY A 15 -4.57 -6.18 -8.34
N ARG A 16 -4.70 -7.23 -9.14
CA ARG A 16 -4.09 -8.54 -8.87
C ARG A 16 -2.62 -8.36 -8.46
N VAL A 17 -2.32 -8.77 -7.23
CA VAL A 17 -0.99 -8.65 -6.63
C VAL A 17 -0.10 -9.73 -7.22
N SER A 18 0.63 -9.40 -8.29
CA SER A 18 1.77 -10.19 -8.73
C SER A 18 2.93 -9.92 -7.78
N THR A 19 3.05 -10.76 -6.76
CA THR A 19 4.13 -10.74 -5.76
C THR A 19 5.44 -11.17 -6.41
N ASP A 20 6.21 -10.23 -6.95
CA ASP A 20 7.53 -10.56 -7.50
C ASP A 20 8.64 -10.39 -6.45
N ARG A 21 8.47 -9.52 -5.43
CA ARG A 21 9.50 -9.22 -4.42
C ARG A 21 8.91 -9.06 -3.02
N PHE A 22 9.75 -9.13 -1.99
CA PHE A 22 9.38 -8.88 -0.59
C PHE A 22 9.99 -7.58 -0.09
N CYS A 23 9.27 -6.86 0.77
CA CYS A 23 9.73 -5.61 1.36
C CYS A 23 10.89 -5.87 2.32
N THR A 24 12.03 -5.23 2.10
CA THR A 24 13.21 -5.31 2.98
C THR A 24 12.99 -4.67 4.35
N GLY A 25 11.94 -3.86 4.52
CA GLY A 25 11.59 -3.22 5.78
C GLY A 25 10.69 -4.05 6.70
N CYS A 26 9.77 -4.83 6.14
CA CYS A 26 8.75 -5.55 6.93
C CYS A 26 8.54 -7.01 6.51
N GLY A 27 9.21 -7.48 5.47
CA GLY A 27 9.10 -8.85 4.96
C GLY A 27 7.81 -9.17 4.20
N LYS A 28 6.88 -8.22 4.05
CA LYS A 28 5.63 -8.45 3.32
C LYS A 28 5.83 -8.49 1.80
N PRO A 29 4.99 -9.23 1.07
CA PRO A 29 5.02 -9.24 -0.38
C PRO A 29 4.72 -7.84 -0.96
N LEU A 30 5.52 -7.43 -1.94
CA LEU A 30 5.36 -6.21 -2.71
C LEU A 30 4.77 -6.54 -4.08
N VAL A 31 3.82 -5.71 -4.49
CA VAL A 31 3.21 -5.79 -5.82
C VAL A 31 4.23 -5.31 -6.84
N ALA A 32 4.36 -6.01 -7.98
CA ALA A 32 5.20 -5.55 -9.08
C ALA A 32 4.84 -4.12 -9.53
N GLY A 33 5.85 -3.25 -9.64
CA GLY A 33 5.69 -1.87 -10.11
C GLY A 33 5.34 -0.83 -9.03
N VAL A 34 5.23 -1.22 -7.75
CA VAL A 34 5.07 -0.24 -6.67
C VAL A 34 6.41 0.40 -6.31
N LYS A 35 6.40 1.70 -6.04
CA LYS A 35 7.59 2.43 -5.54
C LYS A 35 7.71 2.40 -4.02
N PHE A 36 6.63 2.06 -3.32
CA PHE A 36 6.53 2.06 -1.87
C PHE A 36 5.67 0.89 -1.40
N CYS A 37 5.98 0.37 -0.22
CA CYS A 37 5.25 -0.69 0.43
C CYS A 37 3.92 -0.14 0.96
N SER A 38 2.79 -0.65 0.47
CA SER A 38 1.47 -0.27 0.98
C SER A 38 1.22 -0.73 2.42
N HIS A 39 2.04 -1.62 2.97
CA HIS A 39 1.91 -2.09 4.35
C HIS A 39 2.68 -1.26 5.37
N CYS A 40 3.91 -0.83 5.05
CA CYS A 40 4.76 -0.12 6.01
C CYS A 40 5.26 1.24 5.51
N GLY A 41 4.95 1.63 4.26
CA GLY A 41 5.35 2.90 3.66
C GLY A 41 6.81 2.95 3.18
N LYS A 42 7.62 1.90 3.39
CA LYS A 42 9.03 1.89 2.99
C LYS A 42 9.18 1.82 1.48
N ALA A 43 10.22 2.43 0.92
CA ALA A 43 10.50 2.33 -0.51
C ALA A 43 10.64 0.86 -0.94
N ALA A 44 9.96 0.51 -2.03
CA ALA A 44 10.19 -0.73 -2.76
C ALA A 44 11.45 -0.51 -3.60
N ALA A 45 12.61 -0.63 -2.93
CA ALA A 45 13.92 -0.66 -3.55
C ALA A 45 14.31 -2.10 -3.87
#